data_AF-A0A833UTE7-F1
#
_entry.id   AF-A0A833UTE7-F1
#
_cell.length_a   1.000
_cell.length_b   1.000
_cell.length_c   1.000
_cell.angle_alpha   90.00
_cell.angle_beta   90.00
_cell.angle_gamma   90.00
#
_symmetry.space_group_name_H-M   'P 1'
#
loop_
_entity.id
_entity.type
_entity.pdbx_description
1 polymer ?
#
loop_
_entity_poly.entity_id
_entity_poly.type
_entity_poly.pdbx_seq_one_letter_code
_entity_poly.pdbx_strand_id
1 'polypeptide(L)'
;MAYWLMILLGKLLTILLVSNFLQQHFANGEPQVPCLFIFGDSFSDNGNNNNRATLAKANYQPYGIDFPKGTTGRFTNGRNLPDFIAEKLGFPQDSIPPYANAAVGSVEKILKGVNYASGGSGILTESGKTLGDLIPMDEQLINHHKTVSLIINTLGNKNATRLLNKCIYSVAIGTNDYINNYFLPQFYPTSRIYTPSQYAEILLRKLSQQLRTLHEREARKVVVYGLGLLGCIPYEVRMYGANISGCVDKINEAVMLFDSRLKSLVSDLNSNLTNATFIFINSTGISLDSNIQGSITVSNAACCQVSELVAAPPCIPFGKTCSNRTQYAFWDEVHPTETTYSAIAARAYRALLPTDSYPFDIQRLAQL
;
A
#
# COMPACT_ATOMS: atom_id res chain seq x y z
N MET A 1 33.74 1.08 -51.61
CA MET A 1 32.85 1.91 -50.77
C MET A 1 31.39 1.44 -50.80
N ALA A 2 30.77 1.19 -51.96
CA ALA A 2 29.35 0.81 -52.06
C ALA A 2 28.95 -0.47 -51.28
N TYR A 3 29.81 -1.49 -51.25
CA TYR A 3 29.55 -2.75 -50.55
C TYR A 3 29.39 -2.60 -49.03
N TRP A 4 30.23 -1.78 -48.40
CA TRP A 4 30.20 -1.52 -46.97
C TRP A 4 28.98 -0.68 -46.55
N LEU A 5 28.54 0.24 -47.43
CA LEU A 5 27.35 1.06 -47.21
C LEU A 5 26.07 0.21 -47.21
N MET A 6 25.98 -0.78 -48.11
CA MET A 6 24.85 -1.72 -48.19
C MET A 6 24.75 -2.61 -46.94
N ILE A 7 25.88 -3.06 -46.40
CA ILE A 7 25.90 -3.86 -45.15
C ILE A 7 25.46 -3.01 -43.95
N LEU A 8 25.90 -1.76 -43.87
CA LEU A 8 25.52 -0.83 -42.80
C LEU A 8 24.01 -0.49 -42.86
N LEU A 9 23.48 -0.21 -44.05
CA LEU A 9 22.05 0.04 -44.25
C LEU A 9 21.20 -1.20 -43.91
N GLY A 10 21.65 -2.40 -44.30
CA GLY A 10 20.98 -3.65 -43.96
C GLY A 10 20.91 -3.91 -42.45
N LYS A 11 22.02 -3.67 -41.73
CA LYS A 11 22.09 -3.76 -40.26
C LYS A 11 21.21 -2.72 -39.56
N LEU A 12 21.18 -1.48 -40.07
CA LEU A 12 20.35 -0.42 -39.51
C LEU A 12 18.85 -0.75 -39.68
N LEU A 13 18.47 -1.30 -40.85
CA LEU A 13 17.10 -1.71 -41.14
C LEU A 13 16.67 -2.90 -40.25
N THR A 14 17.57 -3.86 -39.99
CA THR A 14 17.28 -4.97 -39.06
C THR A 14 17.17 -4.48 -37.62
N ILE A 15 18.01 -3.55 -37.18
CA ILE A 15 17.89 -2.95 -35.83
C ILE A 15 16.58 -2.17 -35.69
N LEU A 16 16.16 -1.42 -36.71
CA LEU A 16 14.88 -0.69 -36.73
C LEU A 16 13.67 -1.62 -36.78
N LEU A 17 13.76 -2.75 -37.48
CA LEU A 17 12.69 -3.75 -37.52
C LEU A 17 12.60 -4.52 -36.18
N VAL A 18 13.74 -4.85 -35.55
CA VAL A 18 13.78 -5.47 -34.22
C VAL A 18 13.33 -4.49 -33.14
N SER A 19 13.66 -3.20 -33.23
CA SER A 19 13.17 -2.18 -32.29
C SER A 19 11.66 -1.96 -32.41
N ASN A 20 11.11 -1.98 -33.63
CA ASN A 20 9.66 -1.93 -33.85
C ASN A 20 8.94 -3.22 -33.39
N PHE A 21 9.56 -4.40 -33.55
CA PHE A 21 9.02 -5.65 -33.00
C PHE A 21 9.07 -5.70 -31.46
N LEU A 22 10.09 -5.10 -30.84
CA LEU A 22 10.18 -4.96 -29.38
C LEU A 22 9.27 -3.84 -28.83
N GLN A 23 8.80 -2.91 -29.67
CA GLN A 23 7.83 -1.88 -29.29
C GLN A 23 6.36 -2.28 -29.47
N GLN A 24 6.05 -3.46 -30.02
CA GLN A 24 4.67 -3.84 -30.37
C GLN A 24 4.00 -4.92 -29.52
N HIS A 25 4.56 -5.34 -28.38
CA HIS A 25 3.85 -6.23 -27.43
C HIS A 25 3.96 -5.76 -25.97
N PHE A 26 3.54 -4.52 -25.69
CA PHE A 26 2.77 -4.32 -24.47
C PHE A 26 1.36 -4.78 -24.79
N ALA A 27 1.05 -6.04 -24.51
CA ALA A 27 -0.33 -6.45 -24.37
C ALA A 27 -0.90 -5.63 -23.20
N ASN A 28 -1.46 -4.46 -23.49
CA ASN A 28 -2.39 -3.79 -22.58
C ASN A 28 -3.64 -4.67 -22.55
N GLY A 29 -3.54 -5.79 -21.82
CA GLY A 29 -4.69 -6.60 -21.48
C GLY A 29 -5.66 -5.71 -20.71
N GLU A 30 -6.95 -5.83 -21.03
CA GLU A 30 -7.99 -5.19 -20.24
C GLU A 30 -7.81 -5.58 -18.76
N PRO A 31 -7.93 -4.62 -17.82
CA PRO A 31 -7.86 -4.93 -16.39
C PRO A 31 -8.82 -6.05 -16.01
N GLN A 32 -8.39 -6.93 -15.11
CA GLN A 32 -9.18 -8.08 -14.61
C GLN A 32 -10.44 -7.63 -13.86
N VAL A 33 -10.43 -6.41 -13.32
CA VAL A 33 -11.58 -5.75 -12.69
C VAL A 33 -11.71 -4.33 -13.23
N PRO A 34 -12.92 -3.76 -13.33
CA PRO A 34 -13.10 -2.46 -13.96
C PRO A 34 -12.55 -1.30 -13.13
N CYS A 35 -12.43 -1.46 -11.80
CA CYS A 35 -11.86 -0.42 -10.95
C CYS A 35 -11.20 -0.92 -9.67
N LEU A 36 -10.29 -0.10 -9.13
CA LEU A 36 -9.53 -0.35 -7.90
C LEU A 36 -9.59 0.87 -6.97
N PHE A 37 -10.22 0.73 -5.82
CA PHE A 37 -10.25 1.76 -4.77
C PHE A 37 -9.31 1.38 -3.63
N ILE A 38 -8.49 2.33 -3.17
CA ILE A 38 -7.42 2.06 -2.20
C ILE A 38 -7.61 2.93 -0.96
N PHE A 39 -7.55 2.30 0.21
CA PHE A 39 -7.62 2.92 1.53
C PHE A 39 -6.42 2.46 2.33
N GLY A 40 -5.88 3.36 3.16
CA GLY A 40 -4.70 3.01 3.92
C GLY A 40 -3.91 4.18 4.44
N ASP A 41 -2.66 3.89 4.77
CA ASP A 41 -1.70 4.85 5.28
C ASP A 41 -0.53 5.09 4.31
N SER A 42 0.66 5.42 4.82
CA SER A 42 1.84 5.70 4.00
C SER A 42 2.31 4.52 3.16
N PHE A 43 1.94 3.28 3.52
CA PHE A 43 2.25 2.10 2.71
C PHE A 43 1.46 2.06 1.40
N SER A 44 0.38 2.84 1.31
CA SER A 44 -0.51 2.92 0.15
C SER A 44 -0.60 4.31 -0.47
N ASP A 45 -0.23 5.38 0.24
CA ASP A 45 -0.32 6.76 -0.25
C ASP A 45 0.53 6.99 -1.51
N ASN A 46 -0.06 7.69 -2.48
CA ASN A 46 0.59 8.11 -3.71
C ASN A 46 0.49 9.63 -3.98
N GLY A 47 0.15 10.42 -2.96
CA GLY A 47 0.21 11.89 -3.01
C GLY A 47 -0.89 12.65 -2.28
N ASN A 48 -1.74 12.01 -1.47
CA ASN A 48 -2.81 12.70 -0.74
C ASN A 48 -2.28 13.67 0.34
N ASN A 49 -1.07 13.41 0.86
CA ASN A 49 -0.45 14.26 1.87
C ASN A 49 0.29 15.48 1.31
N ASN A 50 0.52 15.57 0.00
CA ASN A 50 1.46 16.53 -0.61
C ASN A 50 1.16 18.00 -0.24
N ASN A 51 -0.12 18.38 -0.27
CA ASN A 51 -0.58 19.75 -0.05
C ASN A 51 -1.12 20.00 1.37
N ARG A 52 -0.92 19.08 2.32
CA ARG A 52 -1.40 19.20 3.70
C ARG A 52 -0.33 19.76 4.64
N ALA A 53 -0.73 20.31 5.78
CA ALA A 53 0.19 20.77 6.82
C ALA A 53 0.60 19.59 7.73
N THR A 54 1.49 18.72 7.24
CA THR A 54 1.91 17.50 7.94
C THR A 54 3.38 17.16 7.71
N LEU A 55 3.99 16.48 8.69
CA LEU A 55 5.30 15.85 8.62
C LEU A 55 5.28 14.53 7.82
N ALA A 56 4.11 13.89 7.67
CA ALA A 56 3.95 12.66 6.92
C ALA A 56 3.93 12.95 5.40
N LYS A 57 5.08 13.27 4.82
CA LYS A 57 5.25 13.58 3.40
C LYS A 57 6.41 12.83 2.77
N ALA A 58 6.25 12.51 1.48
CA ALA A 58 7.27 11.90 0.63
C ALA A 58 7.32 12.52 -0.78
N ASN A 59 6.94 13.80 -0.91
CA ASN A 59 6.97 14.56 -2.17
C ASN A 59 8.26 15.37 -2.35
N TYR A 60 9.39 14.83 -1.90
CA TYR A 60 10.71 15.44 -1.99
C TYR A 60 11.78 14.37 -2.19
N GLN A 61 12.92 14.74 -2.77
CA GLN A 61 14.03 13.79 -2.96
C GLN A 61 14.61 13.33 -1.61
N PRO A 62 14.96 12.05 -1.44
CA PRO A 62 15.17 11.07 -2.52
C PRO A 62 13.96 10.18 -2.86
N TYR A 63 12.78 10.42 -2.29
CA TYR A 63 11.59 9.60 -2.63
C TYR A 63 11.27 9.63 -4.12
N GLY A 64 10.84 8.49 -4.67
CA GLY A 64 10.52 8.38 -6.09
C GLY A 64 11.71 8.48 -7.04
N ILE A 65 12.96 8.37 -6.57
CA ILE A 65 14.17 8.38 -7.42
C ILE A 65 14.15 7.35 -8.57
N ASP A 66 13.49 6.21 -8.35
CA ASP A 66 13.30 5.14 -9.33
C ASP A 66 11.91 5.17 -10.00
N PHE A 67 11.01 6.06 -9.54
CA PHE A 67 9.71 6.22 -10.16
C PHE A 67 9.82 7.07 -11.45
N PRO A 68 9.22 6.67 -12.58
CA PRO A 68 9.35 7.42 -13.83
C PRO A 68 8.93 8.90 -13.77
N LYS A 69 8.02 9.27 -12.85
CA LYS A 69 7.56 10.65 -12.63
C LYS A 69 8.30 11.37 -11.49
N GLY A 70 9.31 10.75 -10.89
CA GLY A 70 10.02 11.29 -9.75
C GLY A 70 9.18 11.30 -8.47
N THR A 71 9.32 12.37 -7.68
CA THR A 71 8.68 12.54 -6.37
C THR A 71 7.16 12.73 -6.49
N THR A 72 6.36 11.70 -6.21
CA THR A 72 4.89 11.80 -6.26
C THR A 72 4.21 11.87 -4.90
N GLY A 73 4.93 11.57 -3.80
CA GLY A 73 4.32 11.36 -2.48
C GLY A 73 4.22 9.89 -2.05
N ARG A 74 4.80 8.96 -2.83
CA ARG A 74 4.98 7.56 -2.42
C ARG A 74 6.14 7.46 -1.44
N PHE A 75 5.92 6.83 -0.29
CA PHE A 75 6.92 6.64 0.76
C PHE A 75 7.91 5.52 0.41
N THR A 76 8.55 5.60 -0.75
CA THR A 76 9.53 4.62 -1.22
C THR A 76 10.43 5.21 -2.31
N ASN A 77 11.43 4.46 -2.79
CA ASN A 77 12.25 4.86 -3.93
C ASN A 77 11.48 4.85 -5.26
N GLY A 78 10.39 4.10 -5.39
CA GLY A 78 9.62 4.06 -6.63
C GLY A 78 8.15 3.68 -6.45
N ARG A 79 7.75 2.48 -6.89
CA ARG A 79 6.37 1.96 -6.74
C ARG A 79 6.08 1.45 -5.32
N ASN A 80 4.87 1.70 -4.84
CA ASN A 80 4.37 1.18 -3.55
C ASN A 80 3.50 -0.08 -3.74
N LEU A 81 2.96 -0.62 -2.64
CA LEU A 81 2.16 -1.86 -2.67
C LEU A 81 0.95 -1.77 -3.64
N PRO A 82 0.06 -0.77 -3.55
CA PRO A 82 -1.05 -0.65 -4.50
C PRO A 82 -0.64 -0.54 -5.97
N ASP A 83 0.49 0.10 -6.29
CA ASP A 83 0.95 0.20 -7.69
C ASP A 83 1.21 -1.19 -8.28
N PHE A 84 1.92 -2.05 -7.55
CA PHE A 84 2.20 -3.40 -8.01
C PHE A 84 0.94 -4.26 -8.10
N ILE A 85 -0.02 -4.08 -7.19
CA ILE A 85 -1.31 -4.77 -7.26
C ILE A 85 -2.10 -4.30 -8.49
N ALA A 86 -2.14 -2.99 -8.76
CA ALA A 86 -2.80 -2.44 -9.94
C ALA A 86 -2.20 -3.00 -11.24
N GLU A 87 -0.88 -3.03 -11.36
CA GLU A 87 -0.20 -3.62 -12.52
C GLU A 87 -0.51 -5.11 -12.69
N LYS A 88 -0.52 -5.89 -11.60
CA LYS A 88 -0.86 -7.32 -11.63
C LYS A 88 -2.32 -7.58 -12.01
N LEU A 89 -3.20 -6.63 -11.70
CA LEU A 89 -4.60 -6.63 -12.13
C LEU A 89 -4.77 -6.16 -13.58
N GLY A 90 -3.71 -5.69 -14.25
CA GLY A 90 -3.73 -5.23 -15.65
C GLY A 90 -4.00 -3.73 -15.83
N PHE A 91 -4.02 -2.94 -14.74
CA PHE A 91 -4.10 -1.49 -14.87
C PHE A 91 -2.78 -0.92 -15.39
N PRO A 92 -2.80 0.10 -16.27
CA PRO A 92 -1.59 0.81 -16.66
C PRO A 92 -0.89 1.42 -15.43
N GLN A 93 0.43 1.47 -15.46
CA GLN A 93 1.22 2.04 -14.38
C GLN A 93 0.77 3.48 -14.07
N ASP A 94 0.63 3.78 -12.77
CA ASP A 94 0.21 5.10 -12.26
C ASP A 94 -1.17 5.57 -12.75
N SER A 95 -2.07 4.64 -13.10
CA SER A 95 -3.42 4.98 -13.55
C SER A 95 -4.42 5.29 -12.44
N ILE A 96 -4.12 4.92 -11.18
CA ILE A 96 -5.01 5.14 -10.03
C ILE A 96 -4.54 6.41 -9.27
N PRO A 97 -5.22 7.57 -9.44
CA PRO A 97 -4.75 8.82 -8.88
C PRO A 97 -5.02 8.93 -7.36
N PRO A 98 -4.25 9.76 -6.63
CA PRO A 98 -4.65 10.17 -5.29
C PRO A 98 -5.96 10.97 -5.36
N TYR A 99 -6.82 10.83 -4.35
CA TYR A 99 -8.07 11.56 -4.24
C TYR A 99 -7.88 13.08 -4.31
N ALA A 100 -6.79 13.59 -3.71
CA ALA A 100 -6.42 15.01 -3.78
C ALA A 100 -6.34 15.56 -5.22
N ASN A 101 -5.98 14.71 -6.19
CA ASN A 101 -5.86 15.08 -7.60
C ASN A 101 -7.00 14.51 -8.47
N ALA A 102 -7.79 13.56 -7.95
CA ALA A 102 -8.83 12.87 -8.71
C ALA A 102 -9.94 13.84 -9.19
N ALA A 103 -10.24 14.90 -8.43
CA ALA A 103 -11.18 15.94 -8.86
C ALA A 103 -10.69 16.75 -10.08
N VAL A 104 -9.37 16.80 -10.32
CA VAL A 104 -8.77 17.47 -11.48
C VAL A 104 -8.75 16.57 -12.72
N GLY A 105 -8.74 15.25 -12.51
CA GLY A 105 -8.71 14.26 -13.57
C GLY A 105 -10.09 13.68 -13.84
N SER A 106 -10.80 14.21 -14.83
CA SER A 106 -11.99 13.66 -15.54
C SER A 106 -12.69 12.44 -14.95
N VAL A 107 -14.03 12.44 -14.91
CA VAL A 107 -14.89 11.32 -14.46
C VAL A 107 -14.41 9.93 -14.93
N GLU A 108 -13.88 9.79 -16.14
CA GLU A 108 -13.29 8.54 -16.65
C GLU A 108 -12.20 7.93 -15.73
N LYS A 109 -11.33 8.75 -15.13
CA LYS A 109 -10.28 8.27 -14.21
C LYS A 109 -10.90 7.76 -12.92
N ILE A 110 -11.88 8.48 -12.38
CA ILE A 110 -12.61 8.10 -11.18
C ILE A 110 -13.32 6.76 -11.36
N LEU A 111 -13.85 6.50 -12.57
CA LEU A 111 -14.47 5.21 -12.90
C LEU A 111 -13.48 4.04 -12.88
N LYS A 112 -12.18 4.28 -13.06
CA LYS A 112 -11.11 3.25 -12.98
C LYS A 112 -10.57 3.07 -11.57
N GLY A 113 -10.87 3.99 -10.66
CA GLY A 113 -10.47 3.89 -9.25
C GLY A 113 -9.83 5.15 -8.71
N VAL A 114 -9.68 5.20 -7.38
CA VAL A 114 -9.08 6.32 -6.65
C VAL A 114 -8.34 5.80 -5.41
N ASN A 115 -7.22 6.41 -5.10
CA ASN A 115 -6.46 6.15 -3.88
C ASN A 115 -6.76 7.22 -2.81
N TYR A 116 -7.34 6.79 -1.69
CA TYR A 116 -7.69 7.63 -0.54
C TYR A 116 -6.67 7.55 0.59
N ALA A 117 -5.66 6.69 0.49
CA ALA A 117 -4.69 6.45 1.55
C ALA A 117 -3.91 7.72 1.91
N SER A 118 -3.58 7.89 3.19
CA SER A 118 -2.92 9.09 3.70
C SER A 118 -1.80 8.72 4.67
N GLY A 119 -0.59 9.18 4.39
CA GLY A 119 0.58 8.94 5.25
C GLY A 119 0.33 9.29 6.71
N GLY A 120 0.74 8.42 7.63
CA GLY A 120 0.56 8.61 9.08
C GLY A 120 -0.84 8.29 9.63
N SER A 121 -1.83 8.03 8.78
CA SER A 121 -3.21 7.75 9.21
C SER A 121 -3.37 6.36 9.84
N GLY A 122 -4.33 6.23 10.76
CA GLY A 122 -4.71 4.95 11.38
C GLY A 122 -6.20 4.63 11.22
N ILE A 123 -6.57 3.46 11.76
CA ILE A 123 -7.96 3.02 11.93
C ILE A 123 -8.72 4.00 12.81
N LEU A 124 -8.08 4.43 13.91
CA LEU A 124 -8.61 5.44 14.81
C LEU A 124 -8.20 6.85 14.36
N THR A 125 -9.11 7.80 14.53
CA THR A 125 -8.94 9.19 14.11
C THR A 125 -7.79 9.90 14.84
N GLU A 126 -7.47 9.50 16.07
CA GLU A 126 -6.40 10.08 16.88
C GLU A 126 -4.99 9.63 16.51
N SER A 127 -4.85 8.48 15.85
CA SER A 127 -3.57 7.89 15.51
C SER A 127 -2.82 8.78 14.50
N GLY A 128 -1.54 9.06 14.78
CA GLY A 128 -0.71 9.90 13.91
C GLY A 128 -0.97 11.42 14.01
N LYS A 129 -1.93 11.90 14.81
CA LYS A 129 -2.20 13.34 14.96
C LYS A 129 -0.98 14.20 15.32
N THR A 130 0.04 13.63 15.97
CA THR A 130 1.31 14.32 16.26
C THR A 130 2.07 14.72 15.00
N LEU A 131 1.78 14.10 13.85
CA LEU A 131 2.38 14.40 12.55
C LEU A 131 1.68 15.57 11.83
N GLY A 132 0.60 16.13 12.38
CA GLY A 132 -0.15 17.23 11.79
C GLY A 132 -1.43 16.80 11.08
N ASP A 133 -1.74 17.46 9.97
CA ASP A 133 -3.01 17.28 9.25
C ASP A 133 -3.02 16.03 8.35
N LEU A 134 -3.84 15.04 8.72
CA LEU A 134 -3.96 13.72 8.09
C LEU A 134 -5.40 13.45 7.62
N ILE A 135 -5.58 12.43 6.76
CA ILE A 135 -6.91 11.93 6.37
C ILE A 135 -7.13 10.58 7.06
N PRO A 136 -7.73 10.54 8.27
CA PRO A 136 -8.01 9.30 8.98
C PRO A 136 -8.99 8.41 8.20
N MET A 137 -9.03 7.11 8.51
CA MET A 137 -9.83 6.13 7.75
C MET A 137 -11.32 6.52 7.60
N ASP A 138 -11.94 7.12 8.63
CA ASP A 138 -13.32 7.63 8.53
C ASP A 138 -13.47 8.74 7.47
N GLU A 139 -12.47 9.62 7.33
CA GLU A 139 -12.47 10.66 6.30
C GLU A 139 -12.17 10.09 4.91
N GLN A 140 -11.34 9.05 4.82
CA GLN A 140 -11.13 8.31 3.56
C GLN A 140 -12.45 7.69 3.06
N LEU A 141 -13.27 7.14 3.96
CA LEU A 141 -14.61 6.64 3.63
C LEU A 141 -15.56 7.75 3.17
N ILE A 142 -15.50 8.93 3.77
CA ILE A 142 -16.27 10.10 3.33
C ILE A 142 -15.86 10.53 1.92
N ASN A 143 -14.56 10.54 1.62
CA ASN A 143 -14.04 10.85 0.29
C ASN A 143 -14.47 9.81 -0.75
N HIS A 144 -14.50 8.53 -0.36
CA HIS A 144 -15.05 7.48 -1.19
C HIS A 144 -16.57 7.63 -1.42
N HIS A 145 -17.33 8.00 -0.39
CA HIS A 145 -18.77 8.24 -0.56
C HIS A 145 -19.04 9.33 -1.61
N LYS A 146 -18.28 10.44 -1.60
CA LYS A 146 -18.36 11.49 -2.62
C LYS A 146 -18.06 10.93 -4.03
N THR A 147 -17.08 10.04 -4.12
CA THR A 147 -16.73 9.35 -5.37
C THR A 147 -17.90 8.49 -5.87
N VAL A 148 -18.49 7.67 -5.00
CA VAL A 148 -19.66 6.84 -5.33
C VAL A 148 -20.84 7.69 -5.79
N SER A 149 -21.13 8.81 -5.10
CA SER A 149 -22.18 9.75 -5.53
C SER A 149 -21.94 10.30 -6.93
N LEU A 150 -20.70 10.63 -7.29
CA LEU A 150 -20.36 11.09 -8.63
C LEU A 150 -20.56 9.99 -9.69
N ILE A 151 -20.18 8.75 -9.37
CA ILE A 151 -20.38 7.59 -10.25
C ILE A 151 -21.87 7.34 -10.49
N ILE A 152 -22.69 7.40 -9.42
CA ILE A 152 -24.16 7.27 -9.51
C ILE A 152 -24.75 8.38 -10.37
N ASN A 153 -24.34 9.63 -10.18
CA ASN A 153 -24.82 10.75 -10.99
C ASN A 153 -24.44 10.62 -12.47
N THR A 154 -23.31 9.97 -12.77
CA THR A 154 -22.82 9.81 -14.15
C THR A 154 -23.49 8.63 -14.86
N LEU A 155 -23.58 7.47 -14.19
CA LEU A 155 -23.99 6.22 -14.84
C LEU A 155 -25.46 5.85 -14.57
N GLY A 156 -26.08 6.50 -13.58
CA GLY A 156 -27.33 6.07 -12.97
C GLY A 156 -27.13 4.92 -11.98
N ASN A 157 -28.04 4.81 -11.00
CA ASN A 157 -27.93 3.89 -9.86
C ASN A 157 -27.64 2.43 -10.28
N LYS A 158 -28.42 1.89 -11.23
CA LYS A 158 -28.30 0.49 -11.67
C LYS A 158 -26.92 0.16 -12.27
N ASN A 159 -26.38 1.06 -13.08
CA ASN A 159 -25.07 0.84 -13.72
C ASN A 159 -23.93 1.10 -12.74
N ALA A 160 -24.07 2.09 -11.86
CA ALA A 160 -23.11 2.35 -10.79
C ALA A 160 -22.97 1.14 -9.84
N THR A 161 -24.08 0.60 -9.33
CA THR A 161 -24.06 -0.62 -8.51
C THR A 161 -23.40 -1.79 -9.24
N ARG A 162 -23.71 -1.99 -10.53
CA ARG A 162 -23.09 -3.05 -11.35
C ARG A 162 -21.58 -2.87 -11.50
N LEU A 163 -21.12 -1.63 -11.68
CA LEU A 163 -19.69 -1.30 -11.77
C LEU A 163 -19.00 -1.56 -10.42
N LEU A 164 -19.49 -0.93 -9.35
CA LEU A 164 -18.89 -0.97 -8.02
C LEU A 164 -18.79 -2.38 -7.46
N ASN A 165 -19.83 -3.21 -7.66
CA ASN A 165 -19.82 -4.61 -7.23
C ASN A 165 -18.71 -5.46 -7.88
N LYS A 166 -18.16 -5.03 -9.02
CA LYS A 166 -17.08 -5.74 -9.72
C LYS A 166 -15.69 -5.23 -9.35
N CYS A 167 -15.59 -4.07 -8.71
CA CYS A 167 -14.34 -3.44 -8.35
C CYS A 167 -13.69 -4.07 -7.13
N ILE A 168 -12.37 -3.93 -7.02
CA ILE A 168 -11.61 -4.33 -5.83
C ILE A 168 -11.39 -3.11 -4.93
N TYR A 169 -11.52 -3.35 -3.63
CA TYR A 169 -11.29 -2.39 -2.56
C TYR A 169 -10.12 -2.88 -1.72
N SER A 170 -8.99 -2.17 -1.75
CA SER A 170 -7.77 -2.52 -1.03
C SER A 170 -7.67 -1.71 0.25
N VAL A 171 -7.56 -2.35 1.41
CA VAL A 171 -7.51 -1.72 2.73
C VAL A 171 -6.26 -2.17 3.47
N ALA A 172 -5.26 -1.29 3.57
CA ALA A 172 -4.02 -1.53 4.31
C ALA A 172 -3.82 -0.40 5.34
N ILE A 173 -4.33 -0.61 6.56
CA ILE A 173 -4.35 0.40 7.61
C ILE A 173 -4.25 -0.25 9.00
N GLY A 174 -3.63 0.46 9.94
CA GLY A 174 -3.49 0.00 11.33
C GLY A 174 -2.07 0.17 11.88
N THR A 175 -1.07 0.36 11.02
CA THR A 175 0.33 0.50 11.42
C THR A 175 0.51 1.67 12.39
N ASN A 176 -0.06 2.83 12.05
CA ASN A 176 0.05 4.05 12.86
C ASN A 176 -0.72 3.99 14.18
N ASP A 177 -1.70 3.10 14.34
CA ASP A 177 -2.34 2.86 15.62
C ASP A 177 -1.37 2.23 16.63
N TYR A 178 -0.37 1.49 16.15
CA TYR A 178 0.70 0.97 16.99
C TYR A 178 1.87 1.96 17.11
N ILE A 179 2.54 2.27 15.99
CA ILE A 179 3.81 3.01 16.02
C ILE A 179 3.65 4.52 16.22
N ASN A 180 2.50 5.07 15.86
CA ASN A 180 2.18 6.50 16.00
C ASN A 180 1.02 6.75 16.99
N ASN A 181 0.78 5.80 17.91
CA ASN A 181 -0.17 5.94 19.01
C ASN A 181 0.19 5.03 20.20
N TYR A 182 -0.11 3.72 20.14
CA TYR A 182 0.01 2.82 21.29
C TYR A 182 1.41 2.81 21.93
N PHE A 183 2.44 2.75 21.09
CA PHE A 183 3.84 2.73 21.53
C PHE A 183 4.46 4.12 21.74
N LEU A 184 3.68 5.20 21.63
CA LEU A 184 4.12 6.57 21.92
C LEU A 184 3.49 7.14 23.22
N PRO A 185 3.83 6.59 24.41
CA PRO A 185 3.24 6.98 25.70
C PRO A 185 3.54 8.42 26.13
N GLN A 186 4.46 9.10 25.47
CA GLN A 186 4.77 10.52 25.68
C GLN A 186 3.72 11.45 25.04
N PHE A 187 3.00 10.97 24.02
CA PHE A 187 1.96 11.74 23.31
C PHE A 187 0.56 11.17 23.54
N TYR A 188 0.44 9.87 23.79
CA TYR A 188 -0.83 9.18 23.90
C TYR A 188 -0.93 8.39 25.21
N PRO A 189 -2.07 8.43 25.94
CA PRO A 189 -2.24 7.64 27.16
C PRO A 189 -2.60 6.17 26.87
N THR A 190 -2.76 5.79 25.60
CA THR A 190 -3.35 4.52 25.15
C THR A 190 -2.76 3.29 25.82
N SER A 191 -1.43 3.13 25.83
CA SER A 191 -0.76 1.98 26.46
C SER A 191 -0.80 1.98 27.98
N ARG A 192 -1.15 3.11 28.61
CA ARG A 192 -1.42 3.19 30.06
C ARG A 192 -2.85 2.81 30.42
N ILE A 193 -3.76 2.88 29.46
CA ILE A 193 -5.20 2.60 29.64
C ILE A 193 -5.54 1.18 29.20
N TYR A 194 -4.94 0.70 28.11
CA TYR A 194 -5.28 -0.58 27.48
C TYR A 194 -4.08 -1.51 27.39
N THR A 195 -4.30 -2.77 27.70
CA THR A 195 -3.38 -3.86 27.33
C THR A 195 -3.34 -4.05 25.80
N PRO A 196 -2.31 -4.70 25.24
CA PRO A 196 -2.24 -4.92 23.79
C PRO A 196 -3.45 -5.68 23.23
N SER A 197 -3.97 -6.65 23.99
CA SER A 197 -5.16 -7.42 23.64
C SER A 197 -6.43 -6.57 23.58
N GLN A 198 -6.64 -5.67 24.57
CA GLN A 198 -7.79 -4.75 24.59
C GLN A 198 -7.69 -3.72 23.46
N TYR A 199 -6.49 -3.22 23.18
CA TYR A 199 -6.30 -2.27 22.09
C TYR A 199 -6.58 -2.90 20.73
N ALA A 200 -6.08 -4.12 20.47
CA ALA A 200 -6.40 -4.86 19.26
C ALA A 200 -7.91 -5.04 19.07
N GLU A 201 -8.66 -5.32 20.15
CA GLU A 201 -10.13 -5.43 20.11
C GLU A 201 -10.80 -4.09 19.74
N ILE A 202 -10.33 -2.97 20.27
CA ILE A 202 -10.82 -1.63 19.92
C ILE A 202 -10.61 -1.35 18.43
N LEU A 203 -9.40 -1.62 17.91
CA LEU A 203 -9.06 -1.43 16.51
C LEU A 203 -9.95 -2.30 15.60
N LEU A 204 -10.11 -3.59 15.92
CA LEU A 204 -10.90 -4.51 15.11
C LEU A 204 -12.39 -4.16 15.11
N ARG A 205 -12.92 -3.71 16.25
CA ARG A 205 -14.31 -3.23 16.32
C ARG A 205 -14.51 -2.01 15.42
N LYS A 206 -13.59 -1.05 15.44
CA LYS A 206 -13.65 0.13 14.58
C LYS A 206 -13.48 -0.23 13.10
N LEU A 207 -12.49 -1.06 12.77
CA LEU A 207 -12.25 -1.51 11.40
C LEU A 207 -13.43 -2.32 10.86
N SER A 208 -14.07 -3.17 11.67
CA SER A 208 -15.29 -3.89 11.30
C SER A 208 -16.42 -2.93 10.89
N GLN A 209 -16.61 -1.83 11.62
CA GLN A 209 -17.58 -0.79 11.25
C GLN A 209 -17.22 -0.13 9.92
N GLN A 210 -15.95 0.23 9.74
CA GLN A 210 -15.45 0.88 8.51
C GLN A 210 -15.59 -0.03 7.27
N LEU A 211 -15.29 -1.33 7.41
CA LEU A 211 -15.47 -2.33 6.35
C LEU A 211 -16.96 -2.56 6.02
N ARG A 212 -17.85 -2.51 7.02
CA ARG A 212 -19.31 -2.53 6.80
C ARG A 212 -19.78 -1.28 6.07
N THR A 213 -19.24 -0.10 6.38
CA THR A 213 -19.54 1.12 5.62
C THR A 213 -19.15 1.01 4.15
N LEU A 214 -18.03 0.35 3.81
CA LEU A 214 -17.69 0.05 2.41
C LEU A 214 -18.74 -0.87 1.77
N HIS A 215 -19.16 -1.92 2.47
CA HIS A 215 -20.21 -2.83 1.99
C HIS A 215 -21.54 -2.11 1.74
N GLU A 216 -21.95 -1.22 2.63
CA GLU A 216 -23.13 -0.36 2.46
C GLU A 216 -23.02 0.63 1.29
N ARG A 217 -21.83 0.74 0.69
CA ARG A 217 -21.52 1.58 -0.48
C ARG A 217 -21.07 0.75 -1.68
N GLU A 218 -21.67 -0.44 -1.82
CA GLU A 218 -21.51 -1.34 -2.97
C GLU A 218 -20.14 -2.04 -3.08
N ALA A 219 -19.30 -1.98 -2.05
CA ALA A 219 -18.09 -2.81 -2.04
C ALA A 219 -18.46 -4.29 -1.87
N ARG A 220 -18.03 -5.12 -2.82
CA ARG A 220 -18.26 -6.58 -2.81
C ARG A 220 -16.99 -7.40 -2.84
N LYS A 221 -15.86 -6.85 -3.31
CA LYS A 221 -14.56 -7.53 -3.31
C LYS A 221 -13.57 -6.72 -2.50
N VAL A 222 -13.28 -7.14 -1.28
CA VAL A 222 -12.47 -6.35 -0.33
C VAL A 222 -11.23 -7.14 0.09
N VAL A 223 -10.07 -6.52 -0.07
CA VAL A 223 -8.77 -7.04 0.35
C VAL A 223 -8.35 -6.28 1.60
N VAL A 224 -8.11 -7.00 2.70
CA VAL A 224 -7.67 -6.42 3.97
C VAL A 224 -6.29 -6.96 4.32
N TYR A 225 -5.32 -6.07 4.52
CA TYR A 225 -3.94 -6.47 4.79
C TYR A 225 -3.67 -6.50 6.29
N GLY A 226 -2.97 -7.53 6.76
CA GLY A 226 -2.31 -7.52 8.06
C GLY A 226 -1.16 -6.51 8.10
N LEU A 227 -0.70 -6.19 9.31
CA LEU A 227 0.19 -5.04 9.53
C LEU A 227 1.68 -5.36 9.27
N GLY A 228 2.04 -6.64 9.17
CA GLY A 228 3.43 -7.03 9.01
C GLY A 228 4.22 -6.98 10.33
N LEU A 229 5.54 -7.14 10.22
CA LEU A 229 6.45 -7.18 11.36
C LEU A 229 6.88 -5.77 11.79
N LEU A 230 5.99 -5.03 12.46
CA LEU A 230 6.28 -3.64 12.86
C LEU A 230 7.48 -3.55 13.81
N GLY A 231 7.72 -4.55 14.66
CA GLY A 231 8.88 -4.57 15.55
C GLY A 231 10.21 -4.76 14.81
N CYS A 232 10.20 -5.16 13.53
CA CYS A 232 11.40 -5.27 12.70
C CYS A 232 11.70 -4.00 11.90
N ILE A 233 10.85 -2.97 12.02
CA ILE A 233 11.07 -1.68 11.38
C ILE A 233 12.34 -1.03 11.99
N PRO A 234 13.29 -0.53 11.18
CA PRO A 234 14.54 0.05 11.69
C PRO A 234 14.34 1.16 12.73
N TYR A 235 13.32 2.02 12.54
CA TYR A 235 12.97 3.07 13.51
C TYR A 235 12.61 2.48 14.88
N GLU A 236 11.77 1.45 14.91
CA GLU A 236 11.33 0.78 16.14
C GLU A 236 12.51 0.06 16.82
N VAL A 237 13.34 -0.63 16.05
CA VAL A 237 14.56 -1.28 16.54
C VAL A 237 15.51 -0.28 17.19
N ARG A 238 15.71 0.90 16.57
CA ARG A 238 16.54 1.96 17.15
C ARG A 238 15.95 2.50 18.45
N MET A 239 14.64 2.69 18.52
CA MET A 239 13.99 3.31 19.69
C MET A 239 13.84 2.36 20.89
N TYR A 240 13.64 1.07 20.65
CA TYR A 240 13.33 0.11 21.72
C TYR A 240 14.38 -0.97 21.92
N GLY A 241 15.37 -1.07 21.02
CA GLY A 241 16.37 -2.13 21.01
C GLY A 241 15.85 -3.43 20.40
N ALA A 242 16.70 -4.12 19.65
CA ALA A 242 16.40 -5.43 19.08
C ALA A 242 16.77 -6.59 20.01
N ASN A 243 16.02 -7.68 19.88
CA ASN A 243 16.39 -8.99 20.39
C ASN A 243 17.42 -9.70 19.46
N ILE A 244 17.68 -10.99 19.71
CA ILE A 244 18.59 -11.81 18.89
C ILE A 244 18.13 -11.93 17.43
N SER A 245 16.82 -11.93 17.17
CA SER A 245 16.29 -11.99 15.80
C SER A 245 16.29 -10.62 15.08
N GLY A 246 16.80 -9.56 15.72
CA GLY A 246 16.87 -8.24 15.11
C GLY A 246 15.58 -7.42 15.16
N CYS A 247 14.60 -7.80 16.01
CA CYS A 247 13.30 -7.14 16.10
C CYS A 247 12.89 -6.83 17.55
N VAL A 248 11.87 -6.01 17.72
CA VAL A 248 11.26 -5.63 19.00
C VAL A 248 10.07 -6.55 19.30
N ASP A 249 10.27 -7.56 20.15
CA ASP A 249 9.27 -8.62 20.41
C ASP A 249 7.92 -8.07 20.89
N LYS A 250 7.92 -7.17 21.88
CA LYS A 250 6.70 -6.59 22.45
C LYS A 250 5.80 -5.91 21.39
N ILE A 251 6.39 -5.38 20.31
CA ILE A 251 5.65 -4.73 19.22
C ILE A 251 5.05 -5.79 18.31
N ASN A 252 5.87 -6.77 17.88
CA ASN A 252 5.39 -7.88 17.04
C ASN A 252 4.31 -8.71 17.75
N GLU A 253 4.46 -8.99 19.04
CA GLU A 253 3.45 -9.69 19.85
C GLU A 253 2.12 -8.93 19.88
N ALA A 254 2.16 -7.60 20.09
CA ALA A 254 0.96 -6.77 20.09
C ALA A 254 0.25 -6.75 18.71
N VAL A 255 1.03 -6.73 17.62
CA VAL A 255 0.52 -6.74 16.25
C VAL A 255 -0.04 -8.11 15.86
N MET A 256 0.61 -9.21 16.28
CA MET A 256 0.12 -10.57 16.02
C MET A 256 -1.26 -10.82 16.66
N LEU A 257 -1.56 -10.20 17.80
CA LEU A 257 -2.91 -10.25 18.38
C LEU A 257 -3.96 -9.60 17.47
N PHE A 258 -3.61 -8.51 16.79
CA PHE A 258 -4.49 -7.87 15.81
C PHE A 258 -4.62 -8.71 14.55
N ASP A 259 -3.52 -9.12 13.92
CA ASP A 259 -3.52 -9.88 12.66
C ASP A 259 -4.26 -11.21 12.79
N SER A 260 -4.05 -11.95 13.89
CA SER A 260 -4.74 -13.22 14.14
C SER A 260 -6.26 -13.05 14.20
N ARG A 261 -6.72 -11.98 14.87
CA ARG A 261 -8.16 -11.68 15.00
C ARG A 261 -8.72 -10.97 13.76
N LEU A 262 -7.90 -10.30 12.96
CA LEU A 262 -8.30 -9.72 11.67
C LEU A 262 -8.72 -10.81 10.69
N LYS A 263 -8.00 -11.93 10.66
CA LYS A 263 -8.41 -13.12 9.90
C LYS A 263 -9.78 -13.63 10.35
N SER A 264 -10.04 -13.69 11.66
CA SER A 264 -11.36 -14.06 12.20
C SER A 264 -12.44 -13.06 11.81
N LEU A 265 -12.16 -11.76 11.89
CA LEU A 265 -13.08 -10.71 11.43
C LEU A 265 -13.45 -10.86 9.95
N VAL A 266 -12.50 -11.22 9.08
CA VAL A 266 -12.79 -11.53 7.67
C VAL A 266 -13.75 -12.71 7.54
N SER A 267 -13.59 -13.75 8.35
CA SER A 267 -14.52 -14.89 8.40
C SER A 267 -15.93 -14.45 8.84
N ASP A 268 -16.01 -13.60 9.85
CA ASP A 268 -17.28 -13.08 10.37
C ASP A 268 -17.99 -12.19 9.34
N LEU A 269 -17.24 -11.33 8.65
CA LEU A 269 -17.78 -10.48 7.58
C LEU A 269 -18.34 -11.33 6.44
N ASN A 270 -17.60 -12.35 5.97
CA ASN A 270 -18.07 -13.26 4.92
C ASN A 270 -19.30 -14.07 5.34
N SER A 271 -19.44 -14.38 6.62
CA SER A 271 -20.60 -15.13 7.14
C SER A 271 -21.86 -14.25 7.29
N ASN A 272 -21.68 -12.96 7.57
CA ASN A 272 -22.78 -12.04 7.90
C ASN A 272 -23.15 -11.05 6.79
N LEU A 273 -22.27 -10.82 5.81
CA LEU A 273 -22.49 -9.90 4.70
C LEU A 273 -22.69 -10.69 3.42
N THR A 274 -23.95 -10.81 2.99
CA THR A 274 -24.29 -11.49 1.74
C THR A 274 -23.75 -10.70 0.54
N ASN A 275 -23.51 -11.43 -0.56
CA ASN A 275 -23.01 -10.92 -1.83
C ASN A 275 -21.65 -10.20 -1.77
N ALA A 276 -20.88 -10.36 -0.70
CA ALA A 276 -19.53 -9.81 -0.61
C ALA A 276 -18.51 -10.90 -0.27
N THR A 277 -17.26 -10.63 -0.64
CA THR A 277 -16.12 -11.46 -0.37
C THR A 277 -15.00 -10.58 0.15
N PHE A 278 -14.63 -10.83 1.39
CA PHE A 278 -13.48 -10.26 2.07
C PHE A 278 -12.36 -11.30 2.06
N ILE A 279 -11.16 -10.86 1.73
CA ILE A 279 -9.94 -11.66 1.89
C ILE A 279 -8.97 -10.95 2.83
N PHE A 280 -8.22 -11.73 3.60
CA PHE A 280 -7.12 -11.30 4.44
C PHE A 280 -5.80 -11.64 3.74
N ILE A 281 -4.87 -10.68 3.69
CA ILE A 281 -3.48 -10.90 3.27
C ILE A 281 -2.59 -10.90 4.51
N ASN A 282 -1.89 -12.01 4.73
CA ASN A 282 -1.01 -12.20 5.87
C ASN A 282 0.37 -11.57 5.62
N SER A 283 0.43 -10.24 5.64
CA SER A 283 1.67 -9.48 5.45
C SER A 283 2.78 -9.92 6.42
N THR A 284 2.42 -10.33 7.64
CA THR A 284 3.35 -10.84 8.66
C THR A 284 3.98 -12.16 8.23
N GLY A 285 3.16 -13.15 7.85
CA GLY A 285 3.66 -14.43 7.34
C GLY A 285 4.48 -14.30 6.07
N ILE A 286 4.05 -13.41 5.16
CA ILE A 286 4.78 -13.08 3.93
C ILE A 286 6.16 -12.51 4.26
N SER A 287 6.27 -11.60 5.24
CA SER A 287 7.52 -10.94 5.63
C SER A 287 8.49 -11.85 6.39
N LEU A 288 7.99 -12.87 7.10
CA LEU A 288 8.82 -13.84 7.83
C LEU A 288 9.52 -14.86 6.93
N ASP A 289 9.00 -15.07 5.72
CA ASP A 289 9.50 -16.10 4.81
C ASP A 289 10.81 -15.66 4.15
N SER A 290 11.88 -16.39 4.41
CA SER A 290 13.20 -16.17 3.78
C SER A 290 13.14 -16.17 2.25
N ASN A 291 12.16 -16.82 1.61
CA ASN A 291 12.02 -16.80 0.15
C ASN A 291 11.54 -15.45 -0.39
N ILE A 292 11.00 -14.56 0.46
CA ILE A 292 10.75 -13.17 0.06
C ILE A 292 12.06 -12.39 -0.13
N GLN A 293 13.16 -12.88 0.46
CA GLN A 293 14.41 -12.16 0.50
C GLN A 293 15.12 -12.08 -0.83
N GLY A 294 14.72 -12.80 -1.90
CA GLY A 294 15.19 -12.59 -3.28
C GLY A 294 16.64 -12.07 -3.39
N SER A 295 16.81 -10.80 -3.80
CA SER A 295 18.10 -10.07 -3.80
C SER A 295 18.36 -9.21 -2.55
N ILE A 296 17.38 -9.11 -1.64
CA ILE A 296 17.44 -8.38 -0.38
C ILE A 296 18.45 -9.07 0.56
N THR A 297 19.51 -8.35 0.88
CA THR A 297 20.57 -8.80 1.80
C THR A 297 20.73 -7.88 3.01
N VAL A 298 20.15 -6.68 2.94
CA VAL A 298 20.14 -5.70 4.04
C VAL A 298 18.71 -5.49 4.49
N SER A 299 18.34 -6.13 5.60
CA SER A 299 16.97 -6.12 6.14
C SER A 299 16.77 -5.27 7.39
N ASN A 300 17.82 -4.64 7.90
CA ASN A 300 17.83 -3.95 9.20
C ASN A 300 18.31 -2.50 9.14
N ALA A 301 18.43 -1.92 7.93
CA ALA A 301 18.90 -0.56 7.73
C ALA A 301 18.13 0.13 6.61
N ALA A 302 17.98 1.45 6.74
CA ALA A 302 17.45 2.30 5.68
C ALA A 302 18.46 2.46 4.53
N CYS A 303 17.95 2.56 3.32
CA CYS A 303 18.78 2.88 2.15
C CYS A 303 19.03 4.39 2.00
N CYS A 304 18.06 5.23 2.37
CA CYS A 304 18.25 6.69 2.36
C CYS A 304 18.93 7.15 3.66
N GLN A 305 19.60 8.30 3.58
CA GLN A 305 20.16 8.97 4.74
C GLN A 305 19.02 9.48 5.64
N VAL A 306 19.10 9.14 6.91
CA VAL A 306 18.09 9.47 7.93
C VAL A 306 18.70 10.35 9.02
N SER A 307 17.86 11.10 9.71
CA SER A 307 18.28 11.90 10.86
C SER A 307 18.13 11.09 12.14
N GLU A 308 19.07 11.25 13.08
CA GLU A 308 18.98 10.64 14.41
C GLU A 308 18.02 11.40 15.35
N LEU A 309 17.50 12.56 14.93
CA LEU A 309 16.55 13.33 15.71
C LEU A 309 15.18 12.62 15.78
N VAL A 310 14.62 12.56 16.99
CA VAL A 310 13.26 12.08 17.21
C VAL A 310 12.27 12.95 16.42
N ALA A 311 11.32 12.31 15.74
CA ALA A 311 10.30 12.96 14.89
C ALA A 311 10.85 13.70 13.65
N ALA A 312 12.05 13.36 13.18
CA ALA A 312 12.55 13.83 11.89
C ALA A 312 11.82 13.16 10.70
N PRO A 313 11.81 13.81 9.51
CA PRO A 313 11.38 13.16 8.29
C PRO A 313 12.15 11.84 8.06
N PRO A 314 11.50 10.76 7.59
CA PRO A 314 12.16 9.47 7.55
C PRO A 314 13.38 9.44 6.62
N CYS A 315 13.41 10.23 5.53
CA CYS A 315 14.64 10.56 4.81
C CYS A 315 15.00 12.03 5.00
N ILE A 316 16.29 12.35 5.11
CA ILE A 316 16.77 13.73 5.00
C ILE A 316 16.52 14.22 3.56
N PRO A 317 15.88 15.40 3.37
CA PRO A 317 15.73 15.99 2.05
C PRO A 317 17.06 16.13 1.32
N PHE A 318 17.12 15.64 0.08
CA PHE A 318 18.33 15.59 -0.75
C PHE A 318 19.50 14.81 -0.14
N GLY A 319 19.23 13.95 0.85
CA GLY A 319 20.22 13.08 1.48
C GLY A 319 20.78 12.03 0.53
N LYS A 320 21.93 11.46 0.91
CA LYS A 320 22.54 10.35 0.16
C LYS A 320 21.65 9.11 0.19
N THR A 321 21.79 8.27 -0.82
CA THR A 321 21.11 6.97 -0.90
C THR A 321 22.12 5.86 -1.10
N CYS A 322 21.76 4.64 -0.70
CA CYS A 322 22.55 3.46 -0.95
C CYS A 322 22.69 3.22 -2.47
N SER A 323 23.84 2.68 -2.90
CA SER A 323 24.09 2.42 -4.33
C SER A 323 23.28 1.23 -4.85
N ASN A 324 23.05 0.20 -4.03
CA ASN A 324 22.36 -1.03 -4.41
C ASN A 324 20.96 -1.11 -3.79
N ARG A 325 20.03 -0.27 -4.27
CA ARG A 325 18.66 -0.16 -3.71
C ARG A 325 17.87 -1.48 -3.71
N THR A 326 18.12 -2.36 -4.68
CA THR A 326 17.45 -3.67 -4.80
C THR A 326 17.91 -4.71 -3.77
N GLN A 327 18.95 -4.39 -2.98
CA GLN A 327 19.46 -5.25 -1.91
C GLN A 327 18.94 -4.83 -0.53
N TYR A 328 18.21 -3.72 -0.43
CA TYR A 328 17.68 -3.19 0.84
C TYR A 328 16.20 -3.51 0.98
N ALA A 329 15.81 -3.99 2.16
CA ALA A 329 14.40 -4.21 2.48
C ALA A 329 13.67 -2.87 2.67
N PHE A 330 14.34 -1.91 3.31
CA PHE A 330 13.78 -0.65 3.75
C PHE A 330 14.38 0.53 2.98
N TRP A 331 13.51 1.41 2.48
CA TRP A 331 13.91 2.63 1.81
C TRP A 331 14.34 3.70 2.81
N ASP A 332 13.45 4.01 3.75
CA ASP A 332 13.72 4.82 4.93
C ASP A 332 13.65 3.94 6.18
N GLU A 333 13.57 4.52 7.38
CA GLU A 333 13.53 3.72 8.61
C GLU A 333 12.16 3.11 8.94
N VAL A 334 11.16 3.28 8.08
CA VAL A 334 9.79 2.78 8.26
C VAL A 334 9.33 1.98 7.04
N HIS A 335 9.52 2.53 5.86
CA HIS A 335 8.87 2.08 4.64
C HIS A 335 9.77 1.18 3.80
N PRO A 336 9.20 0.12 3.21
CA PRO A 336 9.92 -0.76 2.30
C PRO A 336 10.45 -0.06 1.04
N THR A 337 11.50 -0.64 0.45
CA THR A 337 11.89 -0.33 -0.94
C THR A 337 10.85 -0.86 -1.94
N GLU A 338 10.89 -0.33 -3.16
CA GLU A 338 10.10 -0.84 -4.28
C GLU A 338 10.32 -2.36 -4.48
N THR A 339 11.53 -2.85 -4.26
CA THR A 339 11.85 -4.29 -4.42
C THR A 339 11.06 -5.14 -3.42
N THR A 340 11.04 -4.71 -2.16
CA THR A 340 10.27 -5.39 -1.11
C THR A 340 8.76 -5.29 -1.38
N TYR A 341 8.27 -4.12 -1.79
CA TYR A 341 6.86 -3.96 -2.17
C TYR A 341 6.48 -4.89 -3.32
N SER A 342 7.34 -5.07 -4.32
CA SER A 342 7.12 -5.97 -5.44
C SER A 342 6.96 -7.42 -4.99
N ALA A 343 7.82 -7.87 -4.07
CA ALA A 343 7.80 -9.23 -3.54
C ALA A 343 6.54 -9.50 -2.69
N ILE A 344 6.17 -8.55 -1.81
CA ILE A 344 4.93 -8.64 -1.02
C ILE A 344 3.71 -8.65 -1.95
N ALA A 345 3.66 -7.73 -2.91
CA ALA A 345 2.57 -7.64 -3.88
C ALA A 345 2.43 -8.92 -4.72
N ALA A 346 3.55 -9.57 -5.08
CA ALA A 346 3.51 -10.82 -5.83
C ALA A 346 2.78 -11.92 -5.06
N ARG A 347 3.08 -12.08 -3.77
CA ARG A 347 2.46 -13.07 -2.89
C ARG A 347 1.03 -12.72 -2.49
N ALA A 348 0.75 -11.43 -2.29
CA ALA A 348 -0.62 -10.97 -2.07
C ALA A 348 -1.50 -11.23 -3.29
N TYR A 349 -0.97 -11.00 -4.49
CA TYR A 349 -1.70 -11.23 -5.74
C TYR A 349 -1.94 -12.71 -6.01
N ARG A 350 -0.88 -13.52 -5.92
CA ARG A 350 -0.93 -14.97 -6.10
C ARG A 350 -0.19 -15.63 -4.97
N ALA A 351 -0.92 -16.31 -4.09
CA ALA A 351 -0.35 -16.93 -2.90
C ALA A 351 0.72 -17.96 -3.30
N LEU A 352 1.89 -17.86 -2.67
CA LEU A 352 2.94 -18.87 -2.79
C LEU A 352 2.73 -19.96 -1.75
N LEU A 353 2.38 -19.56 -0.53
CA LEU A 353 2.04 -20.47 0.56
C LEU A 353 0.54 -20.35 0.90
N PRO A 354 -0.10 -21.44 1.38
CA PRO A 354 -1.49 -21.39 1.84
C PRO A 354 -1.75 -20.39 2.98
N THR A 355 -0.69 -19.97 3.69
CA THR A 355 -0.74 -19.01 4.79
C THR A 355 -0.66 -17.55 4.35
N ASP A 356 -0.39 -17.26 3.07
CA ASP A 356 -0.22 -15.90 2.55
C ASP A 356 -1.53 -15.12 2.53
N SER A 357 -2.65 -15.83 2.38
CA SER A 357 -3.97 -15.23 2.28
C SER A 357 -5.05 -16.13 2.86
N TYR A 358 -6.22 -15.56 3.11
CA TYR A 358 -7.41 -16.29 3.54
C TYR A 358 -8.68 -15.60 3.05
N PRO A 359 -9.70 -16.31 2.55
CA PRO A 359 -9.69 -17.74 2.21
C PRO A 359 -8.88 -18.07 0.94
N PHE A 360 -8.52 -17.06 0.13
CA PHE A 360 -7.71 -17.17 -1.08
C PHE A 360 -7.12 -15.79 -1.44
N ASP A 361 -6.33 -15.73 -2.51
CA ASP A 361 -5.57 -14.56 -2.94
C ASP A 361 -6.36 -13.57 -3.83
N ILE A 362 -5.72 -12.45 -4.17
CA ILE A 362 -6.35 -11.38 -4.97
C ILE A 362 -6.62 -11.86 -6.40
N GLN A 363 -5.77 -12.72 -6.97
CA GLN A 363 -5.99 -13.28 -8.31
C GLN A 363 -7.32 -14.03 -8.36
N ARG A 364 -7.63 -14.86 -7.36
CA ARG A 364 -8.91 -15.56 -7.30
C ARG A 364 -10.07 -14.63 -6.99
N LEU A 365 -9.87 -13.62 -6.14
CA LEU A 365 -10.88 -12.59 -5.87
C LEU A 365 -11.27 -11.80 -7.14
N ALA A 366 -10.31 -11.50 -8.01
CA ALA A 366 -10.55 -10.77 -9.25
C ALA A 366 -11.49 -11.52 -10.20
N GLN A 367 -11.48 -12.87 -10.16
CA GLN A 367 -12.26 -13.76 -11.02
C GLN A 367 -13.72 -13.96 -10.60
N LEU A 368 -14.11 -13.54 -9.39
CA LEU A 368 -15.52 -13.58 -8.91
C LEU A 368 -16.40 -12.58 -9.67
#